data_AF-A0A535HNX0-F1
#
_entry.id   AF-A0A535HNX0-F1
#
_cell.length_a   1.000
_cell.length_b   1.000
_cell.length_c   1.000
_cell.angle_alpha   90.00
_cell.angle_beta   90.00
_cell.angle_gamma   90.00
#
_symmetry.space_group_name_H-M   'P 1'
#
loop_
_entity.id
_entity.type
_entity.pdbx_description
1 polymer ?
#
loop_
_entity_poly.entity_id
_entity_poly.type
_entity_poly.pdbx_seq_one_letter_code
_entity_poly.pdbx_strand_id
1 'polypeptide(L)'
;MSAGLWYVAVVCLGGGVGIPAYWLAAAGTVDDAEMRFHVAAEVVTGLVLLAAGIGMVVDHRARWSVALSSLGLGLLLYAVIASPGLYAARGERRMALMFAPLAVFVGAAVILRLVAER
;
A
#
# COMPACT_ATOMS: atom_id res chain seq x y z
N MET A 1 -15.96 0.76 -14.58
CA MET A 1 -14.87 1.60 -14.03
C MET A 1 -14.01 2.12 -15.18
N SER A 2 -13.47 3.32 -15.06
CA SER A 2 -12.49 3.84 -16.03
C SER A 2 -11.15 3.09 -15.92
N ALA A 3 -10.28 3.21 -16.93
CA ALA A 3 -8.94 2.62 -16.89
C ALA A 3 -8.13 3.09 -15.66
N GLY A 4 -8.26 4.36 -15.26
CA GLY A 4 -7.62 4.89 -14.06
C GLY A 4 -8.13 4.24 -12.78
N LEU A 5 -9.44 4.04 -12.65
CA LEU A 5 -10.01 3.34 -11.49
C LEU A 5 -9.62 1.86 -11.45
N TRP A 6 -9.48 1.20 -12.62
CA TRP A 6 -8.95 -0.16 -12.69
C TRP A 6 -7.50 -0.24 -12.21
N TYR A 7 -6.66 0.72 -12.61
CA TYR A 7 -5.29 0.82 -12.11
C TYR A 7 -5.25 0.93 -10.59
N VAL A 8 -6.07 1.81 -10.02
CA VAL A 8 -6.17 1.96 -8.56
C VAL A 8 -6.61 0.66 -7.89
N ALA A 9 -7.61 -0.03 -8.43
CA ALA A 9 -8.08 -1.30 -7.87
C ALA A 9 -6.98 -2.37 -7.89
N VAL A 10 -6.21 -2.46 -8.98
CA VAL A 10 -5.07 -3.40 -9.09
C VAL A 10 -3.99 -3.07 -8.07
N VAL A 11 -3.65 -1.80 -7.88
CA VAL A 11 -2.67 -1.39 -6.85
C VAL A 11 -3.16 -1.76 -5.45
N CYS A 12 -4.43 -1.48 -5.15
CA CYS A 12 -5.04 -1.85 -3.86
C CYS A 12 -5.06 -3.36 -3.63
N LEU A 13 -5.48 -4.16 -4.62
CA LEU A 13 -5.48 -5.62 -4.50
C LEU A 13 -4.06 -6.19 -4.39
N GLY A 14 -3.14 -5.70 -5.21
CA GLY A 14 -1.75 -6.13 -5.23
C GLY A 14 -1.05 -5.85 -3.90
N GLY A 15 -1.15 -4.61 -3.39
CA GLY A 15 -0.62 -4.28 -2.07
C GLY A 15 -1.36 -4.99 -0.94
N GLY A 16 -2.68 -5.13 -1.06
CA GLY A 16 -3.53 -5.74 -0.05
C GLY A 16 -3.32 -7.25 0.13
N VAL A 17 -2.93 -7.95 -0.92
CA VAL A 17 -2.49 -9.36 -0.84
C VAL A 17 -0.99 -9.45 -0.54
N GLY A 18 -0.19 -8.64 -1.23
CA GLY A 18 1.27 -8.73 -1.19
C GLY A 18 1.87 -8.45 0.17
N ILE A 19 1.42 -7.39 0.85
CA ILE A 19 1.98 -6.99 2.15
C ILE A 19 1.70 -8.05 3.23
N PRO A 20 0.45 -8.50 3.45
CA PRO A 20 0.19 -9.56 4.43
C PRO A 20 0.88 -10.88 4.06
N ALA A 21 0.93 -11.24 2.78
CA ALA A 21 1.60 -12.47 2.33
C ALA A 21 3.11 -12.43 2.60
N TYR A 22 3.77 -11.28 2.37
CA TYR A 22 5.18 -11.09 2.70
C TYR A 22 5.44 -11.31 4.20
N TRP A 23 4.65 -10.66 5.06
CA TRP A 23 4.84 -10.80 6.51
C TRP A 23 4.48 -12.19 7.04
N LEU A 24 3.51 -12.86 6.42
CA LEU A 24 3.23 -14.25 6.74
C LEU A 24 4.43 -15.15 6.43
N ALA A 25 5.08 -14.95 5.28
CA ALA A 25 6.29 -15.67 4.90
C ALA A 25 7.51 -15.31 5.79
N ALA A 26 7.56 -14.08 6.30
CA ALA A 26 8.61 -13.56 7.17
C ALA A 26 8.31 -13.68 8.67
N ALA A 27 7.24 -14.37 9.08
CA ALA A 27 6.77 -14.34 10.48
C ALA A 27 7.83 -14.76 11.52
N GLY A 28 8.78 -15.62 11.13
CA GLY A 28 9.89 -16.07 11.98
C GLY A 28 11.02 -15.06 12.17
N THR A 29 11.02 -13.92 11.49
CA THR A 29 12.08 -12.89 11.58
C THR A 29 11.71 -11.73 12.50
N VAL A 30 10.59 -11.81 13.19
CA VAL A 30 10.07 -10.75 14.07
C VAL A 30 10.48 -11.03 15.51
N ASP A 31 11.54 -10.36 15.97
CA ASP A 31 12.25 -10.67 17.22
C ASP A 31 12.11 -9.60 18.32
N ASP A 32 11.65 -8.39 17.99
CA ASP A 32 11.48 -7.29 18.96
C ASP A 32 10.09 -6.60 18.93
N ALA A 33 9.86 -5.68 19.87
CA ALA A 33 8.58 -4.96 19.98
C ALA A 33 8.36 -3.89 18.90
N GLU A 34 9.42 -3.22 18.45
CA GLU A 34 9.38 -2.21 17.40
C GLU A 34 9.01 -2.86 16.07
N MET A 35 9.65 -3.98 15.73
CA MET A 35 9.37 -4.78 14.55
C MET A 35 7.94 -5.32 14.58
N ARG A 36 7.45 -5.82 15.72
CA ARG A 36 6.05 -6.25 15.84
C ARG A 36 5.06 -5.13 15.54
N PHE A 37 5.33 -3.92 16.02
CA PHE A 37 4.48 -2.76 15.73
C PHE A 37 4.54 -2.37 14.26
N HIS A 38 5.73 -2.40 13.66
CA HIS A 38 5.92 -2.18 12.23
C HIS A 38 5.13 -3.19 11.38
N VAL A 39 5.28 -4.49 11.66
CA VAL A 39 4.53 -5.57 10.99
C VAL A 39 3.03 -5.36 11.14
N ALA A 40 2.56 -5.02 12.35
CA ALA A 40 1.13 -4.77 12.58
C ALA A 40 0.61 -3.61 11.73
N ALA A 41 1.36 -2.50 11.65
CA ALA A 41 1.00 -1.35 10.82
C ALA A 41 0.94 -1.69 9.32
N GLU A 42 1.92 -2.48 8.84
CA GLU A 42 1.95 -2.91 7.44
C GLU A 42 0.82 -3.91 7.12
N VAL A 43 0.55 -4.87 8.01
CA VAL A 43 -0.57 -5.81 7.85
C VAL A 43 -1.91 -5.06 7.84
N VAL A 44 -2.12 -4.10 8.76
CA VAL A 44 -3.34 -3.27 8.76
C VAL A 44 -3.47 -2.49 7.46
N THR A 45 -2.36 -1.91 6.97
CA THR A 45 -2.33 -1.23 5.66
C THR A 45 -2.75 -2.17 4.53
N GLY A 46 -2.21 -3.38 4.50
CA GLY A 46 -2.58 -4.42 3.55
C GLY A 46 -4.07 -4.79 3.63
N LEU A 47 -4.62 -5.02 4.82
CA LEU A 47 -6.03 -5.35 4.99
C LEU A 47 -6.96 -4.23 4.53
N VAL A 48 -6.62 -2.97 4.81
CA VAL A 48 -7.37 -1.79 4.33
C VAL A 48 -7.33 -1.73 2.80
N LEU A 49 -6.16 -1.91 2.18
CA LEU A 49 -6.00 -1.94 0.74
C LEU A 49 -6.76 -3.10 0.08
N LEU A 50 -6.78 -4.29 0.71
CA LEU A 50 -7.52 -5.43 0.20
C LEU A 50 -9.03 -5.17 0.21
N ALA A 51 -9.56 -4.68 1.33
CA ALA A 51 -10.96 -4.29 1.46
C ALA A 51 -11.32 -3.18 0.45
N ALA A 52 -10.44 -2.18 0.28
CA ALA A 52 -10.60 -1.14 -0.72
C ALA A 52 -10.64 -1.70 -2.14
N GLY A 53 -9.70 -2.57 -2.51
CA GLY A 53 -9.62 -3.18 -3.83
C GLY A 53 -10.85 -4.01 -4.18
N ILE A 54 -11.30 -4.85 -3.24
CA ILE A 54 -12.55 -5.61 -3.36
C ILE A 54 -13.74 -4.65 -3.53
N GLY A 55 -13.82 -3.63 -2.68
CA GLY A 55 -14.87 -2.62 -2.76
C GLY A 55 -14.90 -1.87 -4.08
N MET A 56 -13.73 -1.57 -4.66
CA MET A 56 -13.67 -0.93 -5.97
C MET A 56 -14.23 -1.81 -7.08
N VAL A 57 -13.92 -3.11 -7.07
CA VAL A 57 -14.44 -4.06 -8.07
C VAL A 57 -15.95 -4.27 -7.92
N VAL A 58 -16.44 -4.36 -6.68
CA VAL A 58 -17.86 -4.61 -6.38
C VAL A 58 -18.72 -3.35 -6.59
N ASP A 59 -18.34 -2.24 -5.97
CA ASP A 59 -19.02 -0.95 -6.10
C ASP A 59 -18.06 0.22 -5.82
N HIS A 60 -17.33 0.63 -6.87
CA HIS A 60 -16.40 1.77 -6.83
C HIS A 60 -17.02 3.12 -6.41
N ARG A 61 -18.34 3.27 -6.41
CA ARG A 61 -19.03 4.52 -6.02
C ARG A 61 -19.50 4.51 -4.58
N ALA A 62 -19.48 3.35 -3.91
CA ALA A 62 -19.85 3.26 -2.51
C ALA A 62 -18.91 4.14 -1.67
N ARG A 63 -19.49 4.94 -0.75
CA ARG A 63 -18.74 5.87 0.11
C ARG A 63 -17.62 5.17 0.90
N TRP A 64 -17.85 3.93 1.31
CA TRP A 64 -16.84 3.14 2.03
C TRP A 64 -15.71 2.69 1.11
N SER A 65 -15.97 2.34 -0.15
CA SER A 65 -14.93 2.02 -1.14
C SER A 65 -14.05 3.24 -1.40
N VAL A 66 -14.68 4.42 -1.54
CA VAL A 66 -14.00 5.71 -1.65
C VAL A 66 -13.10 5.96 -0.43
N ALA A 67 -13.66 5.90 0.77
CA ALA A 67 -12.92 6.17 1.99
C ALA A 67 -11.75 5.20 2.18
N LEU A 68 -11.98 3.88 2.03
CA LEU A 68 -10.94 2.88 2.25
C LEU A 68 -9.83 2.95 1.20
N SER A 69 -10.16 3.17 -0.07
CA SER A 69 -9.11 3.30 -1.10
C SER A 69 -8.27 4.56 -0.93
N SER A 70 -8.89 5.70 -0.61
CA SER A 70 -8.15 6.93 -0.32
C SER A 70 -7.27 6.79 0.92
N LEU A 71 -7.79 6.20 2.01
CA LEU A 71 -7.03 5.95 3.22
C LEU A 71 -5.89 4.96 3.00
N GLY A 72 -6.18 3.80 2.40
CA GLY A 72 -5.20 2.74 2.15
C GLY A 72 -4.07 3.20 1.25
N LEU A 73 -4.37 3.93 0.17
CA LEU A 73 -3.34 4.49 -0.70
C LEU A 73 -2.50 5.56 0.00
N GLY A 74 -3.10 6.35 0.90
CA GLY A 74 -2.37 7.31 1.73
C GLY A 74 -1.39 6.62 2.68
N LEU A 75 -1.83 5.56 3.37
CA LEU A 75 -0.98 4.73 4.23
C LEU A 75 0.17 4.09 3.43
N LEU A 76 -0.13 3.54 2.26
CA LEU A 76 0.87 2.94 1.38
C LEU A 76 1.88 3.98 0.87
N LEU A 77 1.40 5.17 0.47
CA LEU A 77 2.26 6.26 0.02
C LEU A 77 3.21 6.73 1.13
N TYR A 78 2.69 6.86 2.35
CA TYR A 78 3.52 7.17 3.52
C TYR A 78 4.61 6.10 3.72
N ALA A 79 4.24 4.82 3.69
CA ALA A 79 5.18 3.72 3.89
C ALA A 79 6.29 3.74 2.82
N VAL A 80 5.95 3.86 1.53
CA VAL A 80 6.97 3.84 0.45
C VAL A 80 7.89 5.05 0.46
N ILE A 81 7.47 6.19 1.03
CA ILE A 81 8.32 7.37 1.21
C ILE A 81 9.22 7.23 2.45
N ALA A 82 8.68 6.71 3.55
CA ALA A 82 9.39 6.61 4.83
C ALA A 82 10.46 5.49 4.82
N SER A 83 10.14 4.33 4.25
CA SER A 83 11.00 3.13 4.27
C SER A 83 12.41 3.31 3.66
N PRO A 84 12.61 3.98 2.50
CA PRO A 84 13.95 4.12 1.92
C PRO A 84 14.97 4.81 2.84
N GLY A 85 14.53 5.74 3.71
CA GLY A 85 15.41 6.46 4.63
C GLY A 85 16.12 5.53 5.62
N LEU A 86 15.41 4.51 6.11
CA LEU A 86 15.97 3.50 7.03
C LEU A 86 17.06 2.67 6.34
N TYR A 87 16.78 2.16 5.14
CA TYR A 87 17.74 1.36 4.38
C TYR A 87 18.95 2.18 3.94
N ALA A 88 18.76 3.44 3.56
CA ALA A 88 19.85 4.34 3.24
C ALA A 88 20.78 4.57 4.44
N ALA A 89 20.23 4.78 5.64
CA ALA A 89 20.99 4.96 6.88
C ALA A 89 21.81 3.70 7.26
N ARG A 90 21.31 2.50 6.93
CA ARG A 90 22.01 1.22 7.12
C ARG A 90 23.03 0.88 6.02
N GLY A 91 23.18 1.74 5.00
CA GLY A 91 24.06 1.50 3.86
C GLY A 91 23.49 0.55 2.79
N GLU A 92 22.24 0.11 2.95
CA GLU A 92 21.53 -0.84 2.08
C GLU A 92 20.91 -0.14 0.84
N ARG A 93 21.77 0.49 0.04
CA ARG A 93 21.34 1.36 -1.09
C ARG A 93 20.44 0.66 -2.11
N ARG A 94 20.67 -0.63 -2.37
CA ARG A 94 19.84 -1.41 -3.32
C ARG A 94 18.40 -1.53 -2.83
N MET A 95 18.21 -1.76 -1.53
CA MET A 95 16.88 -1.87 -0.94
C MET A 95 16.17 -0.52 -0.94
N ALA A 96 16.89 0.56 -0.60
CA ALA A 96 16.34 1.91 -0.69
C ALA A 96 15.88 2.27 -2.12
N LEU A 97 16.65 1.90 -3.15
CA LEU A 97 16.31 2.18 -4.55
C LEU A 97 15.09 1.41 -5.06
N MET A 98 14.77 0.24 -4.49
CA MET A 98 13.57 -0.53 -4.85
C MET A 98 12.28 0.26 -4.60
N PHE A 99 12.27 1.16 -3.63
CA PHE A 99 11.09 1.97 -3.31
C PHE A 99 10.80 3.07 -4.33
N ALA A 100 11.78 3.48 -5.14
CA ALA A 100 11.59 4.53 -6.14
C ALA A 100 10.50 4.21 -7.18
N PRO A 101 10.52 3.05 -7.88
CA PRO A 101 9.44 2.67 -8.78
C PRO A 101 8.11 2.52 -8.04
N LEU A 102 8.11 1.90 -6.84
CA LEU A 102 6.92 1.77 -6.00
C LEU A 102 6.28 3.12 -5.69
N ALA A 103 7.07 4.14 -5.34
CA ALA A 103 6.57 5.49 -5.08
C ALA A 103 5.90 6.10 -6.31
N VAL A 104 6.43 5.85 -7.51
CA VAL A 104 5.80 6.29 -8.77
C VAL A 104 4.47 5.59 -9.00
N PHE A 105 4.42 4.26 -8.85
CA PHE A 105 3.17 3.49 -9.05
C PHE A 105 2.09 3.89 -8.02
N VAL A 106 2.45 3.99 -6.75
CA VAL A 106 1.52 4.37 -5.68
C VAL A 106 1.10 5.84 -5.83
N GLY A 107 2.04 6.74 -6.15
CA GLY A 107 1.74 8.15 -6.40
C GLY A 107 0.76 8.34 -7.56
N ALA A 108 0.94 7.59 -8.66
CA ALA A 108 -0.01 7.59 -9.77
C ALA A 108 -1.40 7.09 -9.33
N ALA A 109 -1.47 6.06 -8.49
CA ALA A 109 -2.74 5.53 -7.97
C ALA A 109 -3.46 6.58 -7.10
N VAL A 110 -2.72 7.27 -6.24
CA VAL A 110 -3.26 8.38 -5.42
C VAL A 110 -3.83 9.48 -6.31
N ILE A 111 -3.06 9.97 -7.29
CA ILE A 111 -3.50 11.03 -8.20
C ILE A 111 -4.76 10.60 -8.96
N LEU A 112 -4.77 9.39 -9.51
CA LEU A 112 -5.90 8.87 -10.26
C LEU A 112 -7.13 8.72 -9.36
N ARG A 113 -6.99 8.28 -8.11
CA ARG A 113 -8.12 8.22 -7.16
C ARG A 113 -8.72 9.60 -6.89
N LEU A 114 -7.88 10.61 -6.68
CA LEU A 114 -8.32 11.97 -6.33
C LEU A 114 -8.95 12.72 -7.51
N VAL A 115 -8.55 12.41 -8.75
CA VAL A 115 -9.05 13.09 -9.95
C VAL A 115 -10.24 12.34 -10.58
N ALA A 116 -10.32 11.01 -10.47
CA ALA A 116 -11.38 10.21 -11.07
C ALA A 116 -12.75 10.33 -10.37
N GLU A 117 -12.82 11.03 -9.24
CA GLU A 117 -14.08 11.34 -8.52
C GLU A 117 -14.71 12.68 -8.92
N ARG A 118 -14.09 13.43 -9.85
CA ARG A 118 -14.69 14.60 -10.50
C ARG A 118 -15.50 14.19 -11.72
#